data_AF-A0A928QZY1-F1
#
_entry.id   AF-A0A928QZY1-F1
#
_cell.length_a   1.000
_cell.length_b   1.000
_cell.length_c   1.000
_cell.angle_alpha   90.00
_cell.angle_beta   90.00
_cell.angle_gamma   90.00
#
_symmetry.space_group_name_H-M   'P 1'
#
loop_
_entity.id
_entity.type
_entity.pdbx_description
1 polymer ?
#
loop_
_entity_poly.entity_id
_entity_poly.type
_entity_poly.pdbx_seq_one_letter_code
_entity_poly.pdbx_strand_id
1 'polypeptide(L)'
;MKVYDRIKKEDVDLTTEELIDLIVHHNRQVDLTFDSVHQDSDGYLKWDAENWVALDAKRFIRSYFLEGRALSDSTRHNIYDLKGYFNPEEAVKVELG
;
A
#
# COMPACT_ATOMS: atom_id res chain seq x y z
N MET A 1 -5.17 -13.06 2.28
CA MET A 1 -4.50 -12.55 3.49
C MET A 1 -5.53 -11.83 4.34
N LYS A 2 -5.30 -11.74 5.65
CA LYS A 2 -6.19 -10.96 6.53
C LYS A 2 -5.94 -9.47 6.34
N VAL A 3 -7.01 -8.75 6.07
CA VAL A 3 -7.00 -7.30 5.86
C VAL A 3 -8.03 -6.69 6.80
N TYR A 4 -7.62 -5.69 7.57
CA TYR A 4 -8.55 -4.99 8.45
C TYR A 4 -9.24 -3.85 7.70
N ASP A 5 -10.55 -3.95 7.49
CA ASP A 5 -11.36 -2.89 6.88
C ASP A 5 -11.74 -1.86 7.95
N ARG A 6 -11.15 -0.66 7.90
CA ARG A 6 -11.42 0.40 8.88
C ARG A 6 -12.82 1.01 8.74
N ILE A 7 -13.42 0.95 7.54
CA ILE A 7 -14.77 1.45 7.29
C ILE A 7 -15.80 0.49 7.87
N LYS A 8 -15.66 -0.81 7.61
CA LYS A 8 -16.57 -1.84 8.13
C LYS A 8 -16.24 -2.27 9.55
N LYS A 9 -15.02 -2.00 10.02
CA LYS A 9 -14.46 -2.39 11.33
C LYS A 9 -14.43 -3.91 11.51
N GLU A 10 -14.07 -4.62 10.46
CA GLU A 10 -14.00 -6.08 10.44
C GLU A 10 -12.75 -6.57 9.70
N ASP A 11 -12.28 -7.76 10.06
CA ASP A 11 -11.25 -8.46 9.30
C ASP A 11 -11.89 -9.17 8.11
N VAL A 12 -11.39 -8.88 6.91
CA VAL A 12 -11.78 -9.54 5.67
C VAL A 12 -10.60 -10.32 5.11
N ASP A 13 -10.88 -11.48 4.52
CA ASP A 13 -9.88 -12.23 3.77
C ASP A 13 -9.91 -11.78 2.31
N LEU A 14 -8.84 -11.12 1.87
CA LEU A 14 -8.69 -10.60 0.50
C LEU A 14 -7.38 -11.06 -0.12
N THR A 15 -7.38 -11.19 -1.44
CA THR A 15 -6.21 -11.42 -2.26
C THR A 15 -5.57 -10.10 -2.70
N THR A 16 -4.32 -10.15 -3.16
CA THR A 16 -3.63 -8.99 -3.74
C THR A 16 -4.40 -8.41 -4.92
N GLU A 17 -5.01 -9.26 -5.76
CA GLU A 17 -5.82 -8.83 -6.90
C GLU A 17 -7.08 -8.10 -6.46
N GLU A 18 -7.78 -8.58 -5.43
CA GLU A 18 -8.95 -7.90 -4.85
C GLU A 18 -8.57 -6.56 -4.20
N LEU A 19 -7.40 -6.47 -3.55
CA LEU A 19 -6.91 -5.20 -3.01
C LEU A 19 -6.66 -4.18 -4.13
N ILE A 20 -6.03 -4.60 -5.22
CA ILE A 20 -5.82 -3.75 -6.40
C ILE A 20 -7.17 -3.32 -6.97
N ASP A 21 -8.13 -4.22 -7.12
CA ASP A 21 -9.48 -3.90 -7.60
C ASP A 21 -10.18 -2.87 -6.71
N LEU A 22 -10.09 -3.02 -5.39
CA LEU A 22 -10.62 -2.05 -4.42
C LEU A 22 -9.96 -0.67 -4.56
N ILE A 23 -8.64 -0.62 -4.74
CA ILE A 23 -7.94 0.65 -4.96
C ILE A 23 -8.40 1.31 -6.26
N VAL A 24 -8.47 0.54 -7.36
CA VAL A 24 -8.77 1.04 -8.73
C VAL A 24 -10.22 1.44 -8.90
N HIS A 25 -11.14 0.53 -8.57
CA HIS A 25 -12.54 0.62 -8.96
C HIS A 25 -13.42 1.16 -7.84
N HIS A 26 -12.97 1.04 -6.59
CA HIS A 26 -13.72 1.49 -5.42
C HIS A 26 -13.09 2.73 -4.74
N ASN A 27 -12.01 3.27 -5.32
CA ASN A 27 -11.28 4.43 -4.79
C ASN A 27 -10.92 4.25 -3.31
N ARG A 28 -10.58 3.01 -2.94
CA ARG A 28 -10.18 2.63 -1.58
C ARG A 28 -8.71 2.91 -1.37
N GLN A 29 -8.35 3.15 -0.13
CA GLN A 29 -6.97 3.27 0.30
C GLN A 29 -6.49 1.94 0.88
N VAL A 30 -5.27 1.53 0.56
CA VAL A 30 -4.61 0.40 1.24
C VAL A 30 -3.37 0.88 1.96
N ASP A 31 -3.32 0.66 3.26
CA ASP A 31 -2.15 0.91 4.09
C ASP A 31 -1.44 -0.43 4.36
N LEU A 32 -0.13 -0.47 4.11
CA LEU A 32 0.75 -1.59 4.42
C LEU A 32 1.70 -1.17 5.54
N THR A 33 1.88 -2.02 6.54
CA THR A 33 2.90 -1.86 7.58
C THR A 33 3.81 -3.09 7.59
N PHE A 34 5.11 -2.86 7.62
CA PHE A 34 6.15 -3.88 7.60
C PHE A 34 6.75 -4.07 8.99
N ASP A 35 7.35 -5.23 9.25
CA ASP A 35 8.05 -5.52 10.51
C ASP A 35 9.43 -4.86 10.59
N SER A 36 9.95 -4.45 9.45
CA SER A 36 11.31 -3.97 9.26
C SER A 36 11.32 -2.74 8.37
N VAL A 37 12.37 -1.94 8.51
CA VAL A 37 12.57 -0.75 7.69
C VAL A 37 13.13 -1.17 6.34
N HIS A 38 12.35 -0.93 5.29
CA HIS A 38 12.77 -1.03 3.90
C HIS A 38 13.59 0.20 3.50
N GLN A 39 14.41 0.04 2.46
CA GLN A 39 15.18 1.12 1.88
C GLN A 39 15.20 1.02 0.35
N ASP A 40 15.34 2.17 -0.32
CA ASP A 40 15.53 2.21 -1.76
C ASP A 40 16.96 1.79 -2.15
N SER A 41 17.19 1.60 -3.45
CA SER A 41 18.48 1.13 -3.97
C SER A 41 19.66 2.03 -3.60
N ASP A 42 19.41 3.33 -3.47
CA ASP A 42 20.42 4.34 -3.15
C ASP A 42 20.55 4.60 -1.64
N GLY A 43 19.65 4.04 -0.82
CA GLY A 43 19.61 4.20 0.64
C GLY A 43 19.16 5.58 1.13
N TYR A 44 18.61 6.41 0.24
CA TYR A 44 18.11 7.75 0.55
C TYR A 44 16.74 7.70 1.21
N LEU A 45 15.89 6.79 0.75
CA LEU A 45 14.53 6.62 1.25
C LEU A 45 14.46 5.38 2.14
N LYS A 46 13.92 5.55 3.34
CA LYS A 46 13.67 4.46 4.29
C LYS A 46 12.25 4.52 4.79
N TRP A 47 11.56 3.38 4.84
CA TRP A 47 10.15 3.32 5.24
C TRP A 47 9.83 2.01 5.94
N ASP A 48 8.90 2.05 6.88
CA ASP A 48 8.31 0.88 7.56
C ASP A 48 6.81 0.73 7.26
N ALA A 49 6.23 1.68 6.54
CA ALA A 49 4.86 1.62 6.07
C ALA A 49 4.68 2.32 4.72
N GLU A 50 3.69 1.84 3.96
CA GLU A 50 3.29 2.35 2.66
C GLU A 50 1.80 2.63 2.63
N ASN A 51 1.42 3.60 1.80
CA ASN A 51 0.04 3.93 1.53
C ASN A 51 -0.16 3.94 0.01
N TRP A 52 -1.17 3.20 -0.44
CA TRP A 52 -1.49 3.02 -1.84
C TRP A 52 -2.88 3.57 -2.14
N VAL A 53 -2.93 4.51 -3.09
CA VAL A 53 -4.17 5.17 -3.54
C VAL A 53 -4.15 5.29 -5.06
N ALA A 54 -5.30 5.05 -5.71
CA ALA A 54 -5.48 5.34 -7.12
C ALA A 54 -5.70 6.84 -7.34
N LEU A 55 -4.97 7.41 -8.30
CA LEU A 55 -5.30 8.72 -8.88
C LEU A 55 -6.38 8.61 -9.95
N ASP A 56 -6.33 7.52 -10.71
CA ASP A 56 -7.33 7.11 -11.69
C ASP A 56 -7.21 5.61 -11.97
N ALA A 57 -7.96 5.10 -12.94
CA ALA A 57 -7.99 3.69 -13.31
C ALA A 57 -6.64 3.08 -13.75
N LYS A 58 -5.59 3.90 -13.96
CA LYS A 58 -4.28 3.46 -14.48
C LYS A 58 -3.09 3.97 -13.68
N ARG A 59 -3.26 4.97 -12.81
CA ARG A 59 -2.19 5.65 -12.09
C ARG A 59 -2.41 5.56 -10.59
N PHE A 60 -1.35 5.23 -9.86
CA PHE A 60 -1.35 5.03 -8.42
C PHE A 60 -0.25 5.87 -7.79
N ILE A 61 -0.49 6.34 -6.58
CA ILE A 61 0.54 6.91 -5.74
C ILE A 61 0.84 5.92 -4.62
N ARG A 62 2.13 5.69 -4.40
CA ARG A 62 2.68 5.10 -3.20
C ARG A 62 3.33 6.18 -2.36
N SER A 63 2.73 6.45 -1.20
CA SER A 63 3.29 7.32 -0.17
C SER A 63 3.99 6.47 0.89
N TYR A 64 5.07 7.00 1.45
CA TYR A 64 5.89 6.27 2.41
C TYR A 64 5.79 6.88 3.80
N PHE A 65 5.97 6.02 4.80
CA PHE A 65 5.96 6.40 6.20
C PHE A 65 7.15 5.73 6.90
N LEU A 66 7.71 6.44 7.88
CA LEU A 66 8.77 5.93 8.74
C LEU A 66 8.44 6.24 10.19
N GLU A 67 8.34 5.22 11.04
CA GLU A 67 8.04 5.33 12.47
C GLU A 67 6.78 6.19 12.73
N GLY A 68 5.76 6.02 11.90
CA GLY A 68 4.49 6.76 11.96
C GLY A 68 4.51 8.19 11.41
N ARG A 69 5.63 8.64 10.81
CA ARG A 69 5.72 9.94 10.13
C ARG A 69 5.58 9.78 8.63
N ALA A 70 4.70 10.56 8.02
CA ALA A 70 4.60 10.65 6.57
C ALA A 70 5.88 11.28 5.99
N LEU A 71 6.44 10.65 4.97
CA LEU A 71 7.58 11.18 4.22
C LEU A 71 7.08 12.12 3.11
N SER A 72 7.92 13.09 2.73
CA SER A 72 7.65 13.99 1.60
C SER A 72 7.69 13.26 0.27
N ASP A 73 8.48 12.20 0.20
CA ASP A 73 8.70 11.41 -0.99
C ASP A 73 7.50 10.50 -1.27
N SER A 74 7.17 10.37 -2.55
CA SER A 74 6.15 9.46 -3.04
C SER A 74 6.53 9.00 -4.43
N THR A 75 6.10 7.80 -4.80
CA THR A 75 6.32 7.24 -6.13
C THR A 75 5.00 7.07 -6.86
N ARG A 76 5.06 7.19 -8.18
CA ARG A 76 3.91 7.03 -9.05
C ARG A 76 4.09 5.75 -9.84
N HIS A 77 3.06 4.94 -9.83
CA HIS A 77 3.06 3.61 -10.44
C HIS A 77 1.90 3.53 -11.43
N ASN A 78 2.06 2.70 -12.46
CA ASN A 78 0.96 2.29 -13.33
C ASN A 78 0.47 0.88 -12.96
N ILE A 79 -0.61 0.42 -13.61
CA ILE A 79 -1.20 -0.91 -13.32
C ILE A 79 -0.25 -2.10 -13.55
N TYR A 80 0.71 -1.96 -14.47
CA TYR A 80 1.71 -2.99 -14.74
C TYR A 80 2.80 -3.00 -13.66
N ASP A 81 3.14 -1.83 -13.11
CA ASP A 81 4.13 -1.69 -12.04
C ASP A 81 3.61 -2.30 -10.72
N LEU A 82 2.30 -2.22 -10.45
CA LEU A 82 1.70 -2.78 -9.23
C LEU A 82 2.06 -4.24 -9.01
N LYS A 83 2.11 -5.06 -10.06
CA LYS A 83 2.44 -6.49 -9.93
C LYS A 83 3.86 -6.76 -9.40
N GLY A 84 4.78 -5.79 -9.51
CA GLY A 84 6.15 -5.92 -9.02
C GLY A 84 6.42 -5.15 -7.72
N TYR A 85 5.69 -4.07 -7.47
CA TYR A 85 5.95 -3.17 -6.33
C TYR A 85 4.92 -3.24 -5.22
N PHE A 86 3.69 -3.70 -5.51
CA PHE A 86 2.64 -3.83 -4.50
C PHE A 86 2.63 -5.26 -3.96
N ASN A 87 3.37 -5.46 -2.87
CA ASN A 87 3.56 -6.75 -2.21
C ASN A 87 2.90 -6.76 -0.81
N PRO A 88 1.56 -6.73 -0.72
CA PRO A 88 0.86 -6.71 0.57
C PRO A 88 1.08 -8.00 1.40
N GLU A 89 1.55 -9.08 0.78
CA GLU A 89 1.88 -10.33 1.47
C GLU A 89 3.15 -10.21 2.35
N GLU A 90 4.04 -9.27 2.05
CA GLU A 90 5.24 -9.00 2.87
C GLU A 90 4.90 -8.12 4.08
N ALA A 91 3.73 -7.49 4.09
CA ALA A 91 3.29 -6.64 5.18
C ALA A 91 2.79 -7.47 6.37
N VAL A 92 3.18 -7.08 7.58
CA VAL A 92 2.62 -7.67 8.82
C VAL A 92 1.22 -7.18 9.11
N LYS A 93 0.85 -6.03 8.56
CA LYS A 93 -0.48 -5.45 8.71
C LYS A 93 -0.91 -4.82 7.39
N VAL A 94 -2.11 -5.18 6.95
CA VAL A 94 -2.77 -4.61 5.79
C VAL A 94 -4.10 -4.02 6.27
N GLU A 95 -4.32 -2.74 5.98
CA GLU A 95 -5.55 -2.05 6.35
C GLU A 95 -6.20 -1.38 5.15
N LEU A 96 -7.52 -1.44 5.09
CA LEU A 96 -8.30 -0.70 4.10
C LEU A 96 -8.91 0.56 4.72
N GLY A 97 -8.73 1.68 4.02
CA GLY A 97 -9.31 2.98 4.32
C GLY A 97 -10.42 3.40 3.36
#